data_AF-A0A0D0D965-F1
#
_entry.id   AF-A0A0D0D965-F1
#
_cell.length_a   1.000
_cell.length_b   1.000
_cell.length_c   1.000
_cell.angle_alpha   90.00
_cell.angle_beta   90.00
_cell.angle_gamma   90.00
#
_symmetry.space_group_name_H-M   'P 1'
#
loop_
_entity.id
_entity.type
_entity.pdbx_description
1 polymer ?
#
loop_
_entity_poly.entity_id
_entity_poly.type
_entity_poly.pdbx_seq_one_letter_code
_entity_poly.pdbx_strand_id
1 'polypeptide(L)'
;MPVQVIPPMYKMLLEEIDEAIEDGEPYKFTHYLFISRVYRLTPAEEEAFAIAQRNSKRYKSVGNSQIGRSKDGVYGFHPEDEEIMQHATHAVTYSFTNAPPRDAESVGLDLAGRVMLVPAEKLKALAERIEETYAVSEPSKGA
;
A
#
# COMPACT_ATOMS: atom_id res chain seq x y z
N MET A 1 10.53 -3.85 -3.50
CA MET A 1 11.18 -4.50 -2.35
C MET A 1 10.47 -5.81 -2.08
N PRO A 2 11.15 -6.86 -1.59
CA PRO A 2 10.49 -8.08 -1.13
C PRO A 2 9.50 -7.73 -0.02
N VAL A 3 8.27 -8.25 -0.08
CA VAL A 3 7.21 -7.91 0.89
C VAL A 3 7.55 -8.32 2.32
N GLN A 4 8.45 -9.30 2.46
CA GLN A 4 8.93 -9.83 3.74
C GLN A 4 9.69 -8.80 4.59
N VAL A 5 10.19 -7.72 3.97
CA VAL A 5 10.92 -6.67 4.69
C VAL A 5 9.99 -5.64 5.33
N ILE A 6 8.70 -5.63 4.95
CA ILE A 6 7.74 -4.62 5.41
C ILE A 6 7.49 -4.74 6.91
N PRO A 7 7.16 -5.93 7.48
CA PRO A 7 6.95 -6.04 8.93
C PRO A 7 8.12 -5.58 9.80
N PRO A 8 9.37 -6.07 9.62
CA PRO A 8 10.48 -5.63 10.47
C PRO A 8 10.77 -4.13 10.31
N MET A 9 10.52 -3.55 9.14
CA MET A 9 10.68 -2.12 8.90
C MET A 9 9.70 -1.28 9.74
N TYR A 10 8.42 -1.66 9.79
CA TYR A 10 7.43 -0.96 10.63
C TYR A 10 7.70 -1.13 12.12
N LYS A 11 8.16 -2.32 12.53
CA LYS A 11 8.54 -2.59 13.91
C LYS A 11 9.72 -1.71 14.36
N MET A 12 10.80 -1.67 13.58
CA MET A 12 11.96 -0.83 13.89
C MET A 12 11.60 0.65 13.92
N LEU A 13 10.74 1.12 13.01
CA LEU A 13 10.27 2.50 13.01
C LEU A 13 9.49 2.85 14.28
N LEU A 14 8.63 1.96 14.76
CA LEU A 14 7.89 2.18 16.00
C LEU A 14 8.81 2.22 17.22
N GLU A 15 9.78 1.30 17.29
CA GLU A 15 10.79 1.27 18.36
C GLU A 15 11.58 2.58 18.40
N GLU A 16 12.05 3.08 17.25
CA GLU A 16 12.80 4.34 17.15
C GLU A 16 11.96 5.56 17.57
N ILE A 17 10.66 5.59 17.22
CA ILE A 17 9.76 6.65 17.65
C ILE A 17 9.57 6.62 19.17
N ASP A 18 9.35 5.43 19.75
CA ASP A 18 9.14 5.27 21.18
C ASP A 18 10.42 5.65 21.96
N GLU A 19 11.58 5.19 21.52
CA GLU A 19 12.89 5.56 22.09
C GLU A 19 13.10 7.08 22.09
N ALA A 20 12.82 7.74 20.96
CA ALA A 20 12.99 9.19 20.88
C ALA A 20 12.00 9.96 21.79
N ILE A 21 10.78 9.45 21.97
CA ILE A 21 9.82 10.03 22.93
C ILE A 21 10.30 9.84 24.37
N GLU A 22 10.88 8.68 24.71
CA GLU A 22 11.45 8.39 26.03
C GLU A 22 12.65 9.31 26.35
N ASP A 23 13.48 9.61 25.34
CA ASP A 23 14.60 10.56 25.45
C ASP A 23 14.16 12.04 25.52
N GLY A 24 12.85 12.30 25.42
CA GLY A 24 12.26 13.64 25.54
C GLY A 24 12.35 14.49 24.27
N GLU A 25 12.63 13.87 23.12
CA GLU A 25 12.65 14.55 21.83
C GLU A 25 11.23 14.96 21.38
N PRO A 26 11.09 16.00 20.54
CA PRO A 26 9.78 16.57 20.18
C PRO A 26 9.05 15.76 19.08
N TYR A 27 9.12 14.42 19.12
CA TYR A 27 8.48 13.52 18.14
C TYR A 27 7.12 12.99 18.58
N LYS A 28 6.49 13.62 19.58
CA LYS A 28 5.13 13.28 20.04
C LYS A 28 4.06 13.84 19.08
N PHE A 29 3.96 13.24 17.91
CA PHE A 29 2.97 13.64 16.91
C PHE A 29 1.58 13.09 17.22
N THR A 30 0.54 13.82 16.81
CA THR A 30 -0.85 13.33 16.88
C THR A 30 -1.23 12.50 15.66
N HIS A 31 -0.59 12.74 14.52
CA HIS A 31 -0.87 12.08 13.25
C HIS A 31 0.42 11.88 12.44
N TYR A 32 0.40 10.83 11.63
CA TYR A 32 1.43 10.48 10.68
C TYR A 32 0.87 10.56 9.26
N LEU A 33 1.64 11.18 8.36
CA LEU A 33 1.26 11.34 6.96
C LEU A 33 2.04 10.34 6.11
N PHE A 34 1.32 9.43 5.47
CA PHE A 34 1.88 8.47 4.53
C PHE A 34 1.66 8.98 3.12
N ILE A 35 2.75 9.08 2.35
CA ILE A 35 2.73 9.50 0.95
C ILE A 35 3.12 8.30 0.11
N SER A 36 2.22 7.87 -0.78
CA SER A 36 2.45 6.75 -1.68
C SER A 36 2.10 7.13 -3.12
N ARG A 37 2.47 6.25 -4.05
CA ARG A 37 2.06 6.30 -5.45
C ARG A 37 0.91 5.34 -5.66
N VAL A 38 0.14 5.58 -6.69
CA VAL A 38 -0.89 4.66 -7.15
C VAL A 38 -0.85 4.58 -8.67
N TYR A 39 -1.26 3.43 -9.19
CA TYR A 39 -1.52 3.28 -10.60
C TYR A 39 -2.95 3.68 -10.92
N ARG A 40 -3.18 4.36 -12.03
CA ARG A 40 -4.49 4.72 -12.53
C ARG A 40 -4.68 4.12 -13.92
N LEU A 41 -5.81 3.44 -14.10
CA LEU A 41 -6.20 2.90 -15.41
C LEU A 41 -7.26 3.81 -16.01
N THR A 42 -7.19 3.98 -17.32
CA THR A 42 -8.32 4.52 -18.08
C THR A 42 -9.46 3.49 -18.11
N PRO A 43 -10.71 3.92 -18.36
CA PRO A 43 -11.84 2.98 -18.43
C PRO A 43 -11.62 1.84 -19.44
N ALA A 44 -11.00 2.13 -20.59
CA ALA A 44 -10.69 1.13 -21.61
C ALA A 44 -9.63 0.12 -21.13
N GLU A 45 -8.60 0.58 -20.42
CA GLU A 45 -7.57 -0.28 -19.84
C GLU A 45 -8.13 -1.13 -18.70
N GLU A 46 -9.04 -0.59 -17.90
CA GLU A 46 -9.73 -1.31 -16.82
C GLU A 46 -10.58 -2.46 -17.38
N GLU A 47 -11.33 -2.21 -18.46
CA GLU A 47 -12.10 -3.24 -19.16
C GLU A 47 -11.19 -4.33 -19.74
N ALA A 48 -10.09 -3.95 -20.40
CA ALA A 48 -9.12 -4.90 -20.94
C ALA A 48 -8.47 -5.75 -19.85
N PHE A 49 -8.09 -5.13 -18.72
CA PHE A 49 -7.52 -5.82 -17.56
C PHE A 49 -8.52 -6.80 -16.92
N ALA A 50 -9.79 -6.40 -16.79
CA ALA A 50 -10.84 -7.25 -16.25
C ALA A 50 -11.10 -8.49 -17.13
N ILE A 51 -11.04 -8.35 -18.46
CA ILE A 51 -11.17 -9.47 -19.41
C ILE A 51 -9.96 -10.41 -19.29
N ALA A 52 -8.75 -9.87 -19.21
CA ALA A 52 -7.52 -10.67 -19.07
C ALA A 52 -7.54 -11.54 -17.79
N GLN A 53 -7.95 -10.97 -16.64
CA GLN A 53 -8.09 -11.71 -15.38
C GLN A 53 -9.07 -12.88 -15.47
N ARG A 54 -10.21 -12.71 -16.17
CA ARG A 54 -11.24 -13.76 -16.31
C ARG A 54 -10.75 -14.95 -17.14
N ASN A 55 -9.86 -14.72 -18.10
CA ASN A 55 -9.38 -15.74 -19.03
C ASN A 55 -8.16 -16.52 -18.51
N SER A 56 -7.44 -16.02 -17.50
CA SER A 56 -6.26 -16.69 -16.94
C SER A 56 -6.60 -17.63 -15.77
N LYS A 57 -6.68 -18.94 -16.00
CA LYS A 57 -6.77 -19.97 -14.94
C LYS A 57 -5.53 -20.05 -14.02
N ARG A 58 -4.41 -19.41 -14.37
CA ARG A 58 -3.12 -19.47 -13.64
C ARG A 58 -2.88 -18.34 -12.62
N TYR A 59 -3.71 -17.30 -12.58
CA TYR A 59 -3.49 -16.15 -11.69
C TYR A 59 -4.18 -16.26 -10.32
N LYS A 60 -4.44 -17.49 -9.85
CA LYS A 60 -5.16 -17.75 -8.60
C LYS A 60 -4.27 -18.03 -7.37
N SER A 61 -2.94 -17.97 -7.46
CA SER A 61 -2.07 -18.41 -6.35
C SER A 61 -0.94 -17.46 -5.91
N VAL A 62 -0.87 -16.21 -6.39
CA VAL A 62 0.09 -15.20 -5.85
C VAL A 62 -0.57 -13.83 -5.62
N GLY A 63 -1.89 -13.78 -5.52
CA GLY A 63 -2.64 -12.53 -5.35
C GLY A 63 -4.13 -12.78 -5.15
N ASN A 64 -4.47 -13.77 -4.30
CA ASN A 64 -5.86 -14.04 -3.93
C ASN A 64 -6.37 -13.11 -2.82
N SER A 65 -5.69 -12.01 -2.64
CA SER A 65 -6.34 -10.85 -2.13
C SER A 65 -7.25 -10.27 -3.21
N GLN A 66 -8.49 -9.96 -2.85
CA GLN A 66 -9.21 -8.88 -3.50
C GLN A 66 -8.51 -7.52 -3.21
N ILE A 67 -7.16 -7.47 -3.21
CA ILE A 67 -6.37 -6.28 -2.89
C ILE A 67 -6.57 -5.32 -4.08
N GLY A 68 -7.24 -4.20 -3.81
CA GLY A 68 -7.22 -3.05 -4.70
C GLY A 68 -8.07 -3.07 -5.98
N ARG A 69 -9.23 -3.75 -6.04
CA ARG A 69 -10.27 -3.26 -6.99
C ARG A 69 -10.85 -1.96 -6.43
N SER A 70 -10.17 -0.84 -6.67
CA SER A 70 -10.80 0.46 -6.50
C SER A 70 -11.94 0.57 -7.51
N LYS A 71 -13.09 1.08 -7.06
CA LYS A 71 -14.22 1.39 -7.95
C LYS A 71 -13.90 2.44 -9.02
N ASP A 72 -12.73 3.09 -8.91
CA ASP A 72 -12.31 4.22 -9.75
C ASP A 72 -11.06 3.90 -10.60
N GLY A 73 -10.72 2.63 -10.81
CA GLY A 73 -9.54 2.24 -11.61
C GLY A 73 -8.19 2.60 -10.97
N VAL A 74 -8.14 2.77 -9.64
CA VAL A 74 -6.93 3.13 -8.88
C VAL A 74 -6.36 1.94 -8.12
N TYR A 75 -5.11 1.59 -8.37
CA TYR A 75 -4.44 0.42 -7.76
C TYR A 75 -3.26 0.87 -6.89
N GLY A 76 -3.06 0.20 -5.76
CA GLY A 76 -1.93 0.47 -4.86
C GLY A 76 -0.58 0.20 -5.54
N PHE A 77 0.40 1.05 -5.28
CA PHE A 77 1.77 0.82 -5.75
C PHE A 77 2.53 -0.05 -4.76
N HIS A 78 2.45 0.29 -3.48
CA HIS A 78 3.04 -0.49 -2.40
C HIS A 78 1.98 -1.44 -1.83
N PRO A 79 2.32 -2.72 -1.59
CA PRO A 79 1.36 -3.68 -1.04
C PRO A 79 0.82 -3.24 0.33
N GLU A 80 1.63 -2.58 1.16
CA GLU A 80 1.25 -2.08 2.49
C GLU A 80 0.23 -0.93 2.46
N ASP A 81 0.04 -0.27 1.32
CA ASP A 81 -0.89 0.87 1.18
C ASP A 81 -2.33 0.50 1.56
N GLU A 82 -2.74 -0.75 1.34
CA GLU A 82 -4.08 -1.22 1.69
C GLU A 82 -4.31 -1.22 3.20
N GLU A 83 -3.34 -1.72 3.96
CA GLU A 83 -3.43 -1.76 5.42
C GLU A 83 -3.32 -0.34 6.01
N ILE A 84 -2.45 0.52 5.45
CA ILE A 84 -2.35 1.93 5.86
C ILE A 84 -3.70 2.64 5.66
N MET A 85 -4.34 2.43 4.51
CA MET A 85 -5.62 3.05 4.18
C MET A 85 -6.75 2.62 5.11
N GLN A 86 -6.76 1.37 5.59
CA GLN A 86 -7.74 0.88 6.57
C GLN A 86 -7.62 1.59 7.93
N HIS A 87 -6.41 2.03 8.30
CA HIS A 87 -6.15 2.70 9.58
C HIS A 87 -6.21 4.23 9.48
N ALA A 88 -6.10 4.78 8.27
CA ALA A 88 -6.19 6.20 8.01
C ALA A 88 -7.58 6.78 8.30
N THR A 89 -7.62 8.02 8.81
CA THR A 89 -8.87 8.80 8.91
C THR A 89 -9.22 9.49 7.61
N HIS A 90 -8.20 9.84 6.82
CA HIS A 90 -8.36 10.51 5.54
C HIS A 90 -7.40 9.88 4.53
N ALA A 91 -7.89 9.65 3.32
CA ALA A 91 -7.09 9.25 2.18
C ALA A 91 -7.50 10.07 0.96
N VAL A 92 -6.54 10.72 0.32
CA VAL A 92 -6.77 11.55 -0.87
C VAL A 92 -5.82 11.10 -1.97
N THR A 93 -6.37 10.85 -3.15
CA THR A 93 -5.60 10.57 -4.36
C THR A 93 -5.58 11.83 -5.24
N TYR A 94 -4.41 12.19 -5.75
CA TYR A 94 -4.19 13.40 -6.54
C TYR A 94 -3.35 13.11 -7.80
N SER A 95 -3.63 13.83 -8.87
CA SER A 95 -2.84 13.73 -10.11
C SER A 95 -1.52 14.47 -9.99
N PHE A 96 -0.45 13.94 -10.60
CA PHE A 96 0.82 14.65 -10.66
C PHE A 96 0.75 15.82 -11.65
N THR A 97 1.32 16.96 -11.27
CA THR A 97 1.34 18.19 -12.08
C THR A 97 2.22 18.07 -13.32
N ASN A 98 3.27 17.23 -13.25
CA ASN A 98 4.22 16.99 -14.35
C ASN A 98 3.96 15.66 -15.06
N ALA A 99 2.72 15.14 -15.00
CA ALA A 99 2.37 13.92 -15.73
C ALA A 99 2.48 14.18 -17.25
N PRO A 100 3.14 13.28 -18.02
CA PRO A 100 3.19 13.42 -19.46
C PRO A 100 1.78 13.33 -20.06
N PRO A 101 1.44 14.13 -21.09
CA PRO A 101 0.16 14.02 -21.78
C PRO A 101 0.04 12.65 -22.45
N ARG A 102 -1.13 12.03 -22.35
CA ARG A 102 -1.42 10.73 -22.99
C ARG A 102 -2.09 10.90 -24.34
N ASP A 103 -1.69 10.04 -25.27
CA ASP A 103 -2.31 9.81 -26.56
C ASP A 103 -2.72 8.33 -26.70
N ALA A 104 -3.33 7.98 -27.83
CA ALA A 104 -3.80 6.62 -28.10
C ALA A 104 -2.66 5.59 -28.23
N GLU A 105 -1.41 6.03 -28.37
CA GLU A 105 -0.21 5.20 -28.46
C GLU A 105 0.51 5.05 -27.10
N SER A 106 0.06 5.77 -26.07
CA SER A 106 0.67 5.79 -24.76
C SER A 106 0.52 4.45 -24.04
N VAL A 107 1.63 3.70 -23.97
CA VAL A 107 1.72 2.40 -23.31
C VAL A 107 2.11 2.55 -21.84
N GLY A 108 1.33 1.96 -20.94
CA GLY A 108 1.65 1.88 -19.51
C GLY A 108 0.50 2.31 -18.61
N LEU A 109 0.68 2.14 -17.30
CA LEU A 109 -0.27 2.61 -16.29
C LEU A 109 0.07 4.05 -15.89
N ASP A 110 -0.96 4.89 -15.75
CA ASP A 110 -0.75 6.24 -15.22
C ASP A 110 -0.34 6.18 -13.75
N LEU A 111 0.44 7.18 -13.34
CA LEU A 111 0.80 7.37 -11.95
C LEU A 111 0.05 8.56 -11.36
N ALA A 112 -0.43 8.37 -10.14
CA ALA A 112 -0.95 9.42 -9.29
C ALA A 112 -0.34 9.30 -7.89
N GLY A 113 -0.48 10.34 -7.08
CA GLY A 113 -0.08 10.33 -5.69
C GLY A 113 -1.25 10.00 -4.78
N ARG A 114 -0.97 9.43 -3.62
CA ARG A 114 -1.93 9.24 -2.54
C ARG A 114 -1.33 9.71 -1.23
N VAL A 115 -2.11 10.48 -0.48
CA VAL A 115 -1.79 10.88 0.88
C VAL A 115 -2.78 10.23 1.84
N MET A 116 -2.28 9.63 2.91
CA MET A 116 -3.07 8.96 3.93
C MET A 116 -2.68 9.49 5.31
N LEU A 117 -3.67 9.97 6.07
CA LEU A 117 -3.47 10.53 7.42
C LEU A 117 -3.86 9.50 8.47
N VAL A 118 -2.90 9.03 9.25
CA VAL A 118 -3.08 8.00 10.29
C VAL A 118 -2.90 8.63 11.68
N PRO A 119 -3.89 8.54 12.57
CA PRO A 119 -3.74 8.96 13.96
C PRO A 119 -2.66 8.15 14.69
N ALA A 120 -1.89 8.79 15.56
CA ALA A 120 -0.78 8.15 16.26
C ALA A 120 -1.21 6.92 17.09
N GLU A 121 -2.39 6.98 17.71
CA GLU A 121 -2.95 5.87 18.49
C GLU A 121 -3.25 4.61 17.66
N LYS A 122 -3.33 4.74 16.32
CA LYS A 122 -3.55 3.61 15.41
C LYS A 122 -2.26 3.06 14.79
N LEU A 123 -1.11 3.70 15.02
CA LEU A 123 0.14 3.31 14.36
C LEU A 123 0.63 1.93 14.82
N LYS A 124 0.46 1.61 16.11
CA LYS A 124 0.76 0.28 16.64
C LYS A 124 -0.12 -0.81 16.02
N ALA A 125 -1.45 -0.58 15.98
CA ALA A 125 -2.39 -1.50 15.37
C ALA A 125 -2.11 -1.72 13.87
N LEU A 126 -1.70 -0.67 13.17
CA LEU A 126 -1.26 -0.76 11.78
C LEU A 126 -0.04 -1.70 11.62
N ALA A 127 0.98 -1.57 12.46
CA ALA A 127 2.16 -2.42 12.39
C ALA A 127 1.84 -3.90 12.70
N GLU A 128 1.00 -4.15 13.72
CA GLU A 128 0.52 -5.50 14.06
C GLU A 128 -0.23 -6.14 12.88
N ARG A 129 -1.06 -5.34 12.19
CA ARG A 129 -1.79 -5.80 11.01
C ARG A 129 -0.88 -6.09 9.81
N ILE A 130 0.14 -5.25 9.60
CA ILE A 130 1.16 -5.48 8.59
C ILE A 130 1.93 -6.76 8.90
N GLU A 131 2.28 -7.01 10.16
CA GLU A 131 2.93 -8.24 10.60
C GLU A 131 2.06 -9.46 10.33
N GLU A 132 0.77 -9.44 10.67
CA GLU A 132 -0.18 -10.52 10.36
C GLU A 132 -0.26 -10.81 8.86
N THR A 133 -0.33 -9.76 8.04
CA THR A 133 -0.58 -9.85 6.59
C THR A 133 0.65 -10.37 5.82
N TYR A 134 1.85 -9.97 6.24
CA TYR A 134 3.10 -10.29 5.55
C TYR A 134 4.03 -11.21 6.35
N ALA A 135 3.53 -11.84 7.41
CA ALA A 135 4.29 -12.81 8.21
C ALA A 135 4.92 -13.86 7.31
N VAL A 136 6.23 -14.07 7.48
CA VAL A 136 6.93 -15.18 6.86
C VAL A 136 6.49 -16.43 7.59
N SER A 137 5.66 -17.28 6.96
CA SER A 137 5.42 -18.63 7.47
C SER A 137 6.77 -19.34 7.59
N GLU A 138 7.21 -19.65 8.81
CA GLU A 138 8.40 -20.48 8.99
C GLU A 138 8.20 -21.77 8.20
N PRO A 139 9.20 -22.23 7.42
CA PRO A 139 9.10 -23.53 6.79
C PRO A 139 8.94 -24.55 7.92
N SER A 140 7.80 -25.26 7.90
CA SER A 140 7.57 -26.47 8.68
C SER A 140 8.86 -27.28 8.65
N LYS A 141 9.52 -27.41 9.82
CA LYS A 141 10.62 -28.35 9.99
C LYS A 141 10.04 -29.72 9.70
N GLY A 142 10.24 -30.18 8.46
CA GLY A 142 9.88 -31.51 8.01
C GLY A 142 10.51 -32.53 8.96
N ALA A 143 9.65 -33.44 9.42
CA ALA A 143 9.98 -34.60 10.24
C ALA A 143 11.00 -35.53 9.56
#